data_AF-A0A1B8XSC3-F1
#
_entry.id   AF-A0A1B8XSC3-F1
#
_cell.length_a   1.000
_cell.length_b   1.000
_cell.length_c   1.000
_cell.angle_alpha   90.00
_cell.angle_beta   90.00
_cell.angle_gamma   90.00
#
_symmetry.space_group_name_H-M   'P 1'
#
loop_
_entity.id
_entity.type
_entity.pdbx_description
1 polymer ?
#
loop_
_entity_poly.entity_id
_entity_poly.type
_entity_poly.pdbx_seq_one_letter_code
_entity_poly.pdbx_strand_id
1 'polypeptide(L)'
;MLRCYGSCIETNSAGQWNSIAASAVCAFNLSAITQAFNGPFRYQENPRSAWLPTINPIPNFQCGILNDDSPNENLTERSLQDAQRLFLMNDVVQPVSVEPLVTQDSVRFSKLVVDIVQGKDTLYHVMYIGTEHGTILKALSTANRSLRSCYLEEMHILPIGQQEPIRSLQILHSNRSLFVGLNNGVLKVPLERCSIYRTE
;
A
#
# COMPACT_ATOMS: atom_id res chain seq x y z
N MET A 1 -5.47 -12.58 -9.67
CA MET A 1 -5.85 -12.36 -8.25
C MET A 1 -5.54 -10.90 -7.92
N LEU A 2 -6.51 -10.12 -7.44
CA LEU A 2 -6.29 -8.71 -7.10
C LEU A 2 -5.40 -8.59 -5.86
N ARG A 3 -4.36 -7.76 -5.97
CA ARG A 3 -3.40 -7.48 -4.89
C ARG A 3 -3.36 -5.97 -4.64
N CYS A 4 -3.37 -5.60 -3.37
CA CYS A 4 -3.09 -4.25 -2.91
C CYS A 4 -1.62 -4.19 -2.48
N TYR A 5 -0.96 -3.07 -2.77
CA TYR A 5 0.41 -2.82 -2.34
C TYR A 5 0.43 -1.60 -1.43
N GLY A 6 1.18 -1.67 -0.34
CA GLY A 6 1.34 -0.57 0.60
C GLY A 6 2.80 -0.33 0.93
N SER A 7 3.20 0.93 0.95
CA SER A 7 4.49 1.37 1.49
C SER A 7 4.33 1.75 2.96
N CYS A 8 5.17 1.21 3.83
CA CYS A 8 5.21 1.52 5.26
C CYS A 8 6.55 2.18 5.58
N ILE A 9 6.53 3.10 6.54
CA ILE A 9 7.74 3.74 7.05
C ILE A 9 7.78 3.52 8.56
N GLU A 10 8.95 3.19 9.08
CA GLU A 10 9.16 3.05 10.50
C GLU A 10 8.93 4.39 11.21
N THR A 11 8.10 4.35 12.25
CA THR A 11 7.86 5.44 13.18
C THR A 11 8.19 4.96 14.58
N ASN A 12 9.00 5.72 15.32
CA ASN A 12 9.17 5.44 16.74
C ASN A 12 7.86 5.68 17.49
N SER A 13 7.70 5.01 18.63
CA SER A 13 6.53 5.02 19.52
C SER A 13 6.07 6.41 20.02
N ALA A 14 6.84 7.47 19.75
CA ALA A 14 6.49 8.87 20.02
C ALA A 14 5.94 9.64 18.78
N GLY A 15 5.73 9.00 17.63
CA GLY A 15 5.36 9.68 16.39
C GLY A 15 6.45 10.63 15.87
N GLN A 16 7.68 10.50 16.39
CA GLN A 16 8.76 11.43 16.16
C GLN A 16 9.69 10.92 15.05
N TRP A 17 9.99 11.80 14.10
CA TRP A 17 10.79 11.56 12.89
C TRP A 17 12.29 11.35 13.15
N ASN A 18 12.68 11.12 14.42
CA ASN A 18 14.06 11.19 14.90
C ASN A 18 14.75 9.81 15.00
N SER A 19 14.19 8.77 14.38
CA SER A 19 14.83 7.45 14.29
C SER A 19 15.41 7.23 12.90
N ILE A 20 16.33 6.28 12.77
CA ILE A 20 16.80 5.76 11.48
C ILE A 20 15.56 5.35 10.69
N ALA A 21 15.36 6.00 9.53
CA ALA A 21 14.13 5.80 8.78
C ALA A 21 14.24 4.56 7.90
N ALA A 22 13.62 3.45 8.30
CA ALA A 22 13.44 2.29 7.43
C ALA A 22 12.09 2.36 6.69
N SER A 23 12.06 1.93 5.43
CA SER A 23 10.84 1.79 4.65
C SER A 23 10.69 0.39 4.09
N ALA A 24 9.44 -0.03 3.92
CA ALA A 24 9.11 -1.34 3.39
C ALA A 24 7.93 -1.28 2.41
N VAL A 25 7.86 -2.23 1.48
CA VAL A 25 6.67 -2.47 0.65
C VAL A 25 6.10 -3.85 0.94
N CYS A 26 4.82 -3.91 1.28
CA CYS A 26 4.08 -5.14 1.49
C CYS A 26 2.97 -5.29 0.45
N ALA A 27 2.62 -6.54 0.11
CA ALA A 27 1.46 -6.86 -0.71
C ALA A 27 0.41 -7.59 0.12
N PHE A 28 -0.85 -7.35 -0.19
CA PHE A 28 -2.02 -7.92 0.49
C PHE A 28 -2.99 -8.47 -0.56
N ASN A 29 -3.46 -9.70 -0.36
CA ASN A 29 -4.52 -10.25 -1.20
C ASN A 29 -5.86 -9.67 -0.76
N LEU A 30 -6.73 -9.36 -1.72
CA LEU A 30 -8.07 -8.87 -1.42
C LEU A 30 -8.87 -9.87 -0.55
N SER A 31 -8.63 -11.17 -0.72
CA SER A 31 -9.24 -12.21 0.12
C SER A 31 -8.84 -12.11 1.60
N ALA A 32 -7.59 -11.73 1.91
CA ALA A 32 -7.15 -11.55 3.29
C ALA A 32 -7.80 -10.30 3.93
N ILE A 33 -8.03 -9.27 3.12
CA ILE A 33 -8.76 -8.06 3.53
C ILE A 33 -10.21 -8.43 3.85
N THR A 34 -10.90 -9.11 2.93
CA THR A 34 -12.28 -9.58 3.13
C THR A 34 -12.40 -10.50 4.33
N GLN A 35 -11.44 -11.41 4.53
CA GLN A 35 -11.41 -12.31 5.69
C GLN A 35 -11.33 -11.53 7.00
N ALA A 36 -10.45 -10.52 7.09
CA ALA A 36 -10.35 -9.68 8.29
C ALA A 36 -11.65 -8.90 8.57
N PHE A 37 -12.29 -8.34 7.54
CA PHE A 37 -13.58 -7.64 7.68
C PHE A 37 -14.77 -8.56 8.01
N ASN A 38 -14.68 -9.85 7.69
CA ASN A 38 -15.67 -10.85 8.08
C ASN A 38 -15.35 -11.49 9.45
N GLY A 39 -14.21 -11.15 10.04
CA GLY A 39 -13.79 -11.59 11.37
C GLY A 39 -14.50 -10.87 12.52
N PRO A 40 -14.10 -11.15 13.77
CA PRO A 40 -14.62 -10.47 14.94
C PRO A 40 -14.17 -9.01 15.01
N PHE A 41 -14.98 -8.17 15.66
CA PHE A 41 -14.57 -6.81 15.99
C PHE A 41 -13.70 -6.81 17.25
N ARG A 42 -12.90 -5.75 17.39
CA ARG A 42 -12.15 -5.45 18.59
C ARG A 42 -12.95 -4.45 19.41
N TYR A 43 -13.34 -4.82 20.62
CA TYR A 43 -14.22 -4.04 21.48
C TYR A 43 -13.55 -3.70 22.80
N GLN A 44 -13.85 -2.50 23.30
CA GLN A 44 -13.43 -2.01 24.60
C GLN A 44 -14.66 -1.43 25.31
N GLU A 45 -15.02 -1.99 26.46
CA GLU A 45 -16.22 -1.57 27.21
C GLU A 45 -16.09 -0.15 27.77
N ASN A 46 -14.91 0.18 28.29
CA ASN A 46 -14.57 1.51 28.78
C ASN A 46 -13.07 1.77 28.57
N PRO A 47 -12.60 3.04 28.60
CA PRO A 47 -11.21 3.38 28.27
C PRO A 47 -10.14 2.70 29.13
N ARG A 48 -10.51 2.13 30.29
CA ARG A 48 -9.60 1.43 31.21
C ARG A 48 -9.61 -0.10 31.01
N SER A 49 -10.58 -0.65 30.30
CA SER A 49 -10.68 -2.08 30.02
C SER A 49 -9.71 -2.52 28.92
N ALA A 50 -9.36 -3.80 28.91
CA ALA A 50 -8.62 -4.39 27.81
C ALA A 50 -9.48 -4.45 26.53
N TRP A 51 -8.82 -4.43 25.38
CA TRP A 51 -9.46 -4.71 24.10
C TRP A 51 -9.67 -6.21 23.95
N LEU A 52 -10.92 -6.63 23.73
CA LEU A 52 -11.30 -8.03 23.59
C LEU A 52 -12.01 -8.27 22.25
N PRO A 53 -11.89 -9.48 21.67
CA PRO A 53 -12.65 -9.84 20.49
C PRO A 53 -14.14 -9.95 20.84
N THR A 54 -15.01 -9.42 19.97
CA THR A 54 -16.45 -9.60 20.04
C THR A 54 -16.97 -10.15 18.72
N ILE A 55 -17.98 -11.03 18.80
CA ILE A 55 -18.59 -11.67 17.63
C ILE A 55 -19.16 -10.57 16.73
N ASN A 56 -18.94 -10.71 15.42
CA ASN A 56 -19.55 -9.81 14.45
C ASN A 56 -21.09 -10.02 14.46
N PRO A 57 -21.88 -9.06 14.96
CA PRO A 57 -23.33 -9.22 15.06
C PRO A 57 -24.01 -9.12 13.68
N ILE A 58 -23.31 -8.61 12.67
CA ILE A 58 -23.84 -8.34 11.33
C ILE A 58 -22.81 -8.80 10.28
N PRO A 59 -22.93 -10.03 9.74
CA PRO A 59 -22.03 -10.48 8.69
C PRO A 59 -22.14 -9.55 7.47
N ASN A 60 -21.00 -8.97 7.08
CA ASN A 60 -20.88 -7.93 6.06
C ASN A 60 -21.57 -6.62 6.48
N PHE A 61 -20.89 -5.78 7.26
CA PHE A 61 -21.33 -4.43 7.60
C PHE A 61 -21.60 -3.63 6.31
N GLN A 62 -22.82 -3.72 5.80
CA GLN A 62 -23.32 -2.90 4.72
C GLN A 62 -23.73 -1.59 5.40
N CYS A 63 -22.89 -0.57 5.27
CA CYS A 63 -23.37 0.81 5.30
C CYS A 63 -24.35 0.94 4.13
N GLY A 64 -25.57 0.45 4.30
CA GLY A 64 -26.64 0.70 3.35
C GLY A 64 -26.85 2.21 3.32
N ILE A 65 -26.67 2.83 2.15
CA ILE A 65 -27.37 4.06 1.87
C ILE A 65 -28.83 3.63 1.78
N LEU A 66 -29.66 4.14 2.69
CA LEU A 66 -31.10 3.96 2.63
C LEU A 66 -31.55 4.48 1.26
N ASN A 67 -31.87 3.58 0.34
CA ASN A 67 -32.64 3.94 -0.83
C ASN A 67 -34.09 4.08 -0.33
N ASP A 68 -34.66 5.27 -0.53
CA ASP A 68 -35.89 5.81 0.09
C ASP A 68 -37.18 4.98 -0.08
N ASP A 69 -37.15 3.81 -0.73
CA ASP A 69 -38.34 3.01 -1.10
C ASP A 69 -38.34 1.58 -0.54
N SER A 70 -37.42 1.21 0.36
CA SER A 70 -37.49 -0.09 1.06
C SER A 70 -38.10 0.07 2.46
N PRO A 71 -39.02 -0.82 2.90
CA PRO A 71 -39.67 -0.76 4.23
C PRO A 71 -38.70 -1.21 5.35
N ASN A 72 -37.44 -0.81 5.26
CA ASN A 72 -36.37 -1.09 6.20
C ASN A 72 -36.12 0.13 7.10
N GLU A 73 -37.19 0.83 7.53
CA GLU A 73 -37.14 1.80 8.63
C GLU A 73 -36.56 1.19 9.93
N ASN A 74 -36.49 -0.15 9.99
CA ASN A 74 -35.89 -0.93 11.07
C ASN A 74 -34.38 -1.22 10.92
N LEU A 75 -33.69 -0.64 9.93
CA LEU A 75 -32.23 -0.42 10.02
C LEU A 75 -31.99 0.66 11.10
N THR A 76 -32.26 0.19 12.32
CA THR A 76 -32.61 0.92 13.53
C THR A 76 -31.40 1.57 14.17
N GLU A 77 -31.65 2.51 15.09
CA GLU A 77 -30.70 3.10 16.04
C GLU A 77 -29.60 2.14 16.53
N ARG A 78 -29.92 0.85 16.70
CA ARG A 78 -28.99 -0.22 17.07
C ARG A 78 -27.81 -0.37 16.10
N SER A 79 -28.05 -0.35 14.79
CA SER A 79 -26.98 -0.45 13.78
C SER A 79 -26.03 0.76 13.83
N LEU A 80 -26.56 1.95 14.13
CA LEU A 80 -25.75 3.17 14.31
C LEU A 80 -24.96 3.15 15.63
N GLN A 81 -25.56 2.68 16.71
CA GLN A 81 -24.89 2.51 18.00
C GLN A 81 -23.76 1.46 17.90
N ASP A 82 -23.99 0.36 17.18
CA ASP A 82 -22.98 -0.66 16.92
C ASP A 82 -21.87 -0.10 16.02
N ALA A 83 -22.18 0.66 14.97
CA ALA A 83 -21.19 1.32 14.12
C ALA A 83 -20.25 2.27 14.89
N GLN A 84 -20.78 2.97 15.89
CA GLN A 84 -19.99 3.89 16.74
C GLN A 84 -19.05 3.15 17.69
N ARG A 85 -19.35 1.90 18.05
CA ARG A 85 -18.58 1.10 19.02
C ARG A 85 -17.69 0.04 18.35
N LEU A 86 -18.10 -0.46 17.19
CA LEU A 86 -17.48 -1.58 16.45
C LEU A 86 -16.88 -1.07 15.14
N PHE A 87 -15.81 -0.29 15.24
CA PHE A 87 -15.13 0.33 14.09
C PHE A 87 -13.75 -0.27 13.79
N LEU A 88 -13.24 -1.15 14.67
CA LEU A 88 -11.93 -1.78 14.54
C LEU A 88 -12.09 -3.29 14.48
N MET A 89 -11.51 -3.93 13.47
CA MET A 89 -11.46 -5.39 13.39
C MET A 89 -10.44 -5.95 14.38
N ASN A 90 -10.72 -7.10 14.97
CA ASN A 90 -9.76 -7.79 15.83
C ASN A 90 -8.64 -8.45 15.01
N ASP A 91 -9.00 -9.04 13.88
CA ASP A 91 -8.07 -9.76 13.03
C ASP A 91 -7.27 -8.79 12.15
N VAL A 92 -5.97 -9.05 12.02
CA VAL A 92 -5.05 -8.24 11.22
C VAL A 92 -4.98 -8.79 9.80
N VAL A 93 -5.08 -7.91 8.81
CA VAL A 93 -4.86 -8.26 7.39
C VAL A 93 -3.42 -8.75 7.20
N GLN A 94 -3.28 -10.05 6.96
CA GLN A 94 -1.96 -10.65 6.78
C GLN A 94 -1.39 -10.30 5.40
N PRO A 95 -0.10 -9.90 5.32
CA PRO A 95 0.58 -9.73 4.05
C PRO A 95 0.75 -11.08 3.33
N VAL A 96 0.97 -11.03 2.01
CA VAL A 96 1.20 -12.22 1.17
C VAL A 96 2.44 -13.00 1.62
N SER A 97 3.42 -12.34 2.19
CA SER A 97 4.63 -12.93 2.78
C SER A 97 4.95 -12.28 4.12
N VAL A 98 5.58 -13.04 5.02
CA VAL A 98 6.05 -12.53 6.34
C VAL A 98 7.12 -11.45 6.17
N GLU A 99 8.01 -11.64 5.19
CA GLU A 99 9.03 -10.65 4.84
C GLU A 99 8.44 -9.65 3.83
N PRO A 100 8.74 -8.34 3.95
CA PRO A 100 8.35 -7.35 2.94
C PRO A 100 8.97 -7.65 1.57
N LEU A 101 8.31 -7.19 0.51
CA LEU A 101 8.77 -7.37 -0.87
C LEU A 101 9.98 -6.50 -1.19
N VAL A 102 10.06 -5.33 -0.55
CA VAL A 102 11.16 -4.37 -0.67
C VAL A 102 11.40 -3.77 0.71
N THR A 103 12.67 -3.59 1.06
CA THR A 103 13.10 -2.92 2.30
C THR A 103 14.25 -1.99 1.99
N GLN A 104 14.19 -0.76 2.50
CA GLN A 104 15.28 0.20 2.43
C GLN A 104 15.57 0.79 3.80
N ASP A 105 16.84 0.80 4.15
CA ASP A 105 17.33 1.40 5.38
C ASP A 105 17.72 2.86 5.10
N SER A 106 17.46 3.75 6.06
CA SER A 106 17.77 5.19 5.96
C SER A 106 17.09 5.94 4.80
N VAL A 107 16.11 5.34 4.10
CA VAL A 107 15.38 5.98 3.01
C VAL A 107 13.88 5.90 3.27
N ARG A 108 13.20 7.05 3.13
CA ARG A 108 11.74 7.18 3.27
C ARG A 108 11.05 7.06 1.92
N PHE A 109 10.16 6.08 1.79
CA PHE A 109 9.29 5.96 0.62
C PHE A 109 8.15 6.97 0.69
N SER A 110 7.87 7.65 -0.40
CA SER A 110 6.86 8.71 -0.48
C SER A 110 5.64 8.32 -1.31
N LYS A 111 5.85 7.59 -2.40
CA LYS A 111 4.81 7.16 -3.36
C LYS A 111 5.12 5.78 -3.90
N LEU A 112 4.09 5.04 -4.27
CA LEU A 112 4.19 3.71 -4.85
C LEU A 112 3.17 3.57 -5.97
N VAL A 113 3.60 3.04 -7.11
CA VAL A 113 2.73 2.57 -8.18
C VAL A 113 3.26 1.25 -8.71
N VAL A 114 2.36 0.37 -9.15
CA VAL A 114 2.70 -0.97 -9.63
C VAL A 114 2.16 -1.17 -11.02
N ASP A 115 2.99 -1.68 -11.91
CA ASP A 115 2.66 -2.10 -13.27
C ASP A 115 2.61 -3.63 -13.36
N ILE A 116 1.81 -4.16 -14.28
CA ILE A 116 1.78 -5.58 -14.61
C ILE A 116 2.36 -5.73 -16.02
N VAL A 117 3.59 -6.23 -16.09
CA VAL A 117 4.35 -6.34 -17.34
C VAL A 117 4.40 -7.79 -17.79
N GLN A 118 4.08 -8.02 -19.06
CA GLN A 118 4.27 -9.32 -19.70
C GLN A 118 5.76 -9.53 -20.00
N GLY A 119 6.37 -10.50 -19.32
CA GLY A 119 7.68 -11.03 -19.68
C GLY A 119 7.57 -12.10 -20.77
N LYS A 120 8.66 -12.85 -20.99
CA LYS A 120 8.70 -13.92 -22.02
C LYS A 120 7.60 -14.97 -21.81
N ASP A 121 7.53 -15.52 -20.60
CA ASP A 121 6.65 -16.66 -20.29
C ASP A 121 5.66 -16.36 -19.14
N THR A 122 5.87 -15.26 -18.41
CA THR A 122 5.12 -14.96 -17.18
C THR A 122 4.84 -13.46 -17.03
N LEU A 123 3.75 -13.15 -16.32
CA LEU A 123 3.43 -11.78 -15.89
C LEU A 123 4.24 -11.42 -14.65
N TYR A 124 4.78 -10.21 -14.63
CA TYR A 124 5.56 -9.66 -13.53
C TYR A 124 4.88 -8.41 -12.98
N HIS A 125 4.85 -8.29 -11.65
CA HIS A 125 4.47 -7.06 -10.99
C HIS A 125 5.73 -6.21 -10.79
N VAL A 126 5.81 -5.07 -11.48
CA VAL A 126 6.94 -4.13 -11.40
C VAL A 126 6.52 -2.94 -10.55
N MET A 127 7.24 -2.70 -9.46
CA MET A 127 6.98 -1.61 -8.52
C MET A 127 7.87 -0.41 -8.86
N TYR A 128 7.28 0.78 -8.90
CA TYR A 128 7.97 2.06 -8.96
C TYR A 128 7.72 2.79 -7.64
N ILE A 129 8.78 2.97 -6.87
CA ILE A 129 8.76 3.50 -5.50
C ILE A 129 9.46 4.83 -5.51
N GLY A 130 8.73 5.91 -5.27
CA GLY A 130 9.29 7.24 -5.09
C GLY A 130 9.81 7.44 -3.68
N THR A 131 10.88 8.23 -3.54
CA THR A 131 11.48 8.56 -2.24
C THR A 131 11.26 10.03 -1.87
N GLU A 132 11.60 10.40 -0.64
CA GLU A 132 11.63 11.79 -0.18
C GLU A 132 12.81 12.61 -0.77
N HIS A 133 13.80 11.95 -1.38
CA HIS A 133 14.97 12.60 -1.97
C HIS A 133 14.86 12.81 -3.49
N GLY A 134 13.75 12.43 -4.11
CA GLY A 134 13.56 12.59 -5.55
C GLY A 134 14.19 11.47 -6.37
N THR A 135 14.36 10.29 -5.78
CA THR A 135 14.76 9.07 -6.49
C THR A 135 13.57 8.15 -6.69
N ILE A 136 13.60 7.36 -7.76
CA ILE A 136 12.61 6.33 -8.05
C ILE A 136 13.30 4.97 -8.10
N LEU A 137 12.94 4.09 -7.17
CA LEU A 137 13.39 2.71 -7.15
C LEU A 137 12.44 1.85 -7.98
N LYS A 138 12.98 1.08 -8.90
CA LYS A 138 12.25 0.09 -9.70
C LYS A 138 12.59 -1.31 -9.21
N ALA A 139 11.60 -2.09 -8.82
CA ALA A 139 11.82 -3.43 -8.27
C ALA A 139 10.77 -4.43 -8.75
N LEU A 140 11.11 -5.72 -8.79
CA LEU A 140 10.14 -6.79 -9.04
C LEU A 140 9.49 -7.24 -7.73
N SER A 141 8.16 -7.38 -7.76
CA SER A 141 7.41 -8.00 -6.67
C SER A 141 7.56 -9.52 -6.77
N THR A 142 8.50 -10.05 -5.98
CA THR A 142 8.75 -11.49 -5.85
C THR A 142 8.79 -11.89 -4.39
N ALA A 143 8.06 -12.95 -4.04
CA ALA A 143 8.12 -13.56 -2.71
C ALA A 143 9.21 -14.63 -2.62
N ASN A 144 9.98 -14.85 -3.70
CA ASN A 144 11.05 -15.83 -3.72
C ASN A 144 12.22 -15.30 -2.88
N ARG A 145 12.45 -15.92 -1.72
CA ARG A 145 13.50 -15.55 -0.76
C ARG A 145 14.91 -15.62 -1.36
N SER A 146 15.13 -16.44 -2.39
CA SER A 146 16.41 -16.52 -3.11
C SER A 146 16.68 -15.28 -3.97
N LEU A 147 15.62 -14.53 -4.32
CA LEU A 147 15.66 -13.28 -5.09
C LEU A 147 15.29 -12.10 -4.18
N ARG A 148 15.88 -12.03 -2.98
CA ARG A 148 15.74 -10.91 -2.04
C ARG A 148 15.66 -9.59 -2.80
N SER A 149 14.52 -8.90 -2.68
CA SER A 149 14.22 -7.59 -3.28
C SER A 149 14.94 -7.36 -4.60
N CYS A 150 14.45 -7.95 -5.70
CA CYS A 150 15.09 -7.79 -7.01
C CYS A 150 14.94 -6.34 -7.50
N TYR A 151 15.90 -5.50 -7.11
CA TYR A 151 16.06 -4.13 -7.56
C TYR A 151 16.53 -4.16 -9.01
N LEU A 152 15.74 -3.53 -9.88
CA LEU A 152 16.06 -3.40 -11.30
C LEU A 152 16.85 -2.14 -11.57
N GLU A 153 16.45 -1.01 -10.96
CA GLU A 153 16.98 0.30 -11.30
C GLU A 153 16.74 1.31 -10.18
N GLU A 154 17.68 2.24 -9.99
CA GLU A 154 17.48 3.46 -9.19
C GLU A 154 17.63 4.69 -10.09
N MET A 155 16.52 5.40 -10.28
CA MET A 155 16.43 6.56 -11.17
C MET A 155 16.55 7.85 -10.38
N HIS A 156 17.60 8.61 -10.67
CA HIS A 156 17.78 9.98 -10.18
C HIS A 156 17.14 10.93 -11.21
N ILE A 157 15.95 11.44 -10.89
CA ILE A 157 15.17 12.29 -11.82
C ILE A 157 15.45 13.80 -11.62
N LEU A 158 16.16 14.16 -10.55
CA LEU A 158 16.55 15.53 -10.24
C LEU A 158 18.04 15.76 -10.58
N PRO A 159 18.44 17.01 -10.87
CA PRO A 159 19.85 17.37 -10.98
C PRO A 159 20.64 17.05 -9.71
N ILE A 160 21.94 16.79 -9.88
CA ILE A 160 22.84 16.49 -8.76
C ILE A 160 22.81 17.65 -7.75
N GLY A 161 22.60 17.33 -6.47
CA GLY A 161 22.53 18.30 -5.38
C GLY A 161 21.13 18.84 -5.10
N GLN A 162 20.14 18.56 -5.96
CA GLN A 162 18.73 18.86 -5.69
C GLN A 162 18.02 17.62 -5.14
N GLN A 163 17.36 17.79 -3.99
CA GLN A 163 16.54 16.75 -3.39
C GLN A 163 15.17 17.35 -3.05
N GLU A 164 14.11 16.69 -3.53
CA GLU A 164 12.74 17.02 -3.13
C GLU A 164 11.87 15.77 -3.13
N PRO A 165 10.83 15.72 -2.27
CA PRO A 165 9.98 14.55 -2.18
C PRO A 165 9.09 14.40 -3.41
N ILE A 166 8.98 13.17 -3.91
CA ILE A 166 8.02 12.83 -4.97
C ILE A 166 6.60 12.95 -4.41
N ARG A 167 5.79 13.80 -5.05
CA ARG A 167 4.42 14.13 -4.62
C ARG A 167 3.36 13.26 -5.28
N SER A 168 3.61 12.80 -6.50
CA SER A 168 2.72 11.86 -7.19
C SER A 168 3.49 10.96 -8.13
N LEU A 169 2.99 9.73 -8.31
CA LEU A 169 3.45 8.79 -9.33
C LEU A 169 2.21 8.24 -10.03
N GLN A 170 2.19 8.31 -11.36
CA GLN A 170 1.09 7.79 -12.15
C GLN A 170 1.59 7.14 -13.44
N ILE A 171 1.10 5.94 -13.72
CA ILE A 171 1.45 5.21 -14.93
C ILE A 171 0.41 5.50 -16.02
N LEU A 172 0.89 5.90 -17.19
CA LEU A 172 0.10 5.97 -18.41
C LEU A 172 0.50 4.82 -19.33
N HIS A 173 -0.30 3.76 -19.32
CA HIS A 173 -0.04 2.54 -20.10
C HIS A 173 -0.02 2.78 -21.62
N SER A 174 -0.89 3.66 -22.14
CA SER A 174 -0.97 3.96 -23.58
C SER A 174 0.32 4.54 -24.18
N ASN A 175 1.11 5.23 -23.37
CA ASN A 175 2.38 5.83 -23.75
C ASN A 175 3.57 5.17 -23.04
N ARG A 176 3.35 4.04 -22.37
CA ARG A 176 4.34 3.31 -21.55
C ARG A 176 5.23 4.25 -20.72
N SER A 177 4.60 5.20 -20.03
CA SER A 177 5.29 6.30 -19.33
C SER A 177 4.86 6.43 -17.89
N LEU A 178 5.81 6.76 -17.02
CA LEU A 178 5.62 7.16 -15.64
C LEU A 178 5.65 8.68 -15.53
N PHE A 179 4.56 9.26 -15.03
CA PHE A 179 4.49 10.67 -14.68
C PHE A 179 4.85 10.84 -13.21
N VAL A 180 5.74 11.80 -12.94
CA VAL A 180 6.29 12.07 -11.61
C VAL A 180 5.98 13.51 -11.25
N GLY A 181 5.14 13.70 -10.24
CA GLY A 181 4.85 15.02 -9.69
C GLY A 181 5.88 15.42 -8.64
N LEU A 182 6.45 16.62 -8.81
CA LEU A 182 7.36 17.28 -7.90
C LEU A 182 6.66 18.50 -7.27
N ASN A 183 7.35 19.30 -6.45
CA ASN A 183 6.70 20.48 -5.86
C ASN A 183 6.34 21.53 -6.92
N ASN A 184 7.22 21.72 -7.91
CA ASN A 184 7.12 22.82 -8.89
C ASN A 184 6.98 22.33 -10.34
N GLY A 185 6.70 21.04 -10.57
CA GLY A 185 6.63 20.52 -11.93
C GLY A 185 6.23 19.05 -12.03
N VAL A 186 6.11 18.58 -13.27
CA VAL A 186 5.82 17.19 -13.60
C VAL A 186 6.85 16.70 -14.61
N LEU A 187 7.44 15.54 -14.34
CA LEU A 187 8.37 14.87 -15.25
C LEU A 187 7.70 13.64 -15.88
N LYS A 188 8.05 13.37 -17.13
CA LYS A 188 7.66 12.16 -17.85
C LYS A 188 8.88 11.27 -18.03
N VAL A 189 8.83 10.06 -17.50
CA VAL A 189 9.91 9.07 -17.56
C VAL A 189 9.40 7.83 -18.30
N PRO A 190 10.12 7.27 -19.30
CA PRO A 190 9.70 6.03 -19.95
C PRO A 190 9.79 4.84 -18.96
N LEU A 191 8.81 3.94 -19.00
CA LEU A 191 8.79 2.74 -18.13
C LEU A 191 9.91 1.76 -18.51
N GLU A 192 10.29 1.73 -19.78
CA GLU A 192 11.33 0.88 -20.32
C GLU A 192 12.54 1.72 -20.77
N ARG A 193 13.71 1.38 -20.24
CA ARG A 193 14.99 2.04 -20.54
C ARG A 193 16.01 1.00 -21.00
N CYS A 194 15.55 0.03 -21.79
CA CYS A 194 16.34 -1.16 -22.16
C CYS A 194 17.65 -0.80 -22.87
N SER A 195 17.70 0.33 -23.59
CA SER A 195 18.91 0.82 -24.27
C SER A 195 20.10 1.12 -23.35
N ILE A 196 19.86 1.26 -22.05
CA ILE A 196 20.92 1.49 -21.05
C ILE A 196 21.64 0.17 -20.71
N TYR A 197 20.97 -0.96 -20.89
CA TYR A 197 21.55 -2.27 -20.63
C TYR A 197 22.18 -2.81 -21.91
N ARG A 198 23.44 -3.24 -21.82
CA ARG A 198 24.09 -3.97 -22.92
C ARG A 198 23.43 -5.34 -23.03
N THR A 199 23.05 -5.69 -24.25
CA THR A 199 22.81 -7.09 -24.63
C THR A 199 24.17 -7.76 -24.72
N GLU A 200 24.46 -8.68 -23.80
CA GLU A 200 25.51 -9.69 -24.02
C GLU A 200 25.05 -10.72 -25.07
#